data_AF-A0A947CI24-F1
#
_entry.id   AF-A0A947CI24-F1
#
_cell.length_a   1.000
_cell.length_b   1.000
_cell.length_c   1.000
_cell.angle_alpha   90.00
_cell.angle_beta   90.00
_cell.angle_gamma   90.00
#
_symmetry.space_group_name_H-M   'P 1'
#
loop_
_entity.id
_entity.type
_entity.pdbx_description
1 polymer ?
#
loop_
_entity_poly.entity_id
_entity_poly.type
_entity_poly.pdbx_seq_one_letter_code
_entity_poly.pdbx_strand_id
1 'polypeptide(L)'
;MTRPCALGMASALFVTTPLLAADILVPADHATIQAAIDAANDGDVVVVSPGTYPEMIDFDGKPITVRSTGGALVTTINAKGAGSVVTCDDAETDDTVLDGFTLTGGIGTLLGGLRSGGAILNSISDATFRNLIITGNTARNGAAIFNFVADPTLVNCLIYDNVGTAFSKGGAILNDTSNPVLKNCTITENSADDGGAFFNDFGVPRLINCIVWSNTPDSFDGVGEIAPIVSFSNIDVAGASPYPGEGNIKATPGFVNPAGNDYSLVAASQCIDRGDSTAIAAEAFEDVTGDDRGVDVGSVPDRGVAVFGLTVDMGAFEFQTGGGGDECPADIDGSGDVGFTDLLQILGLWGPCP
;
A
#
# COMPACT_ATOMS: atom_id res chain seq x y z
N MET A 1 -21.09 -2.83 74.97
CA MET A 1 -21.77 -2.28 73.78
C MET A 1 -20.88 -1.21 73.17
N THR A 2 -20.18 -1.52 72.08
CA THR A 2 -19.70 -0.56 71.06
C THR A 2 -19.10 -1.39 69.91
N ARG A 3 -19.73 -1.35 68.73
CA ARG A 3 -19.22 -1.98 67.49
C ARG A 3 -18.35 -0.93 66.78
N PRO A 4 -17.17 -1.27 66.21
CA PRO A 4 -16.49 -0.37 65.30
C PRO A 4 -17.16 -0.38 63.92
N CYS A 5 -17.22 0.80 63.32
CA CYS A 5 -17.79 1.09 62.00
C CYS A 5 -17.05 0.35 60.88
N ALA A 6 -17.82 -0.24 59.96
CA ALA A 6 -17.31 -0.66 58.66
C ALA A 6 -17.11 0.59 57.78
N LEU A 7 -15.87 0.83 57.35
CA LEU A 7 -15.54 1.84 56.35
C LEU A 7 -15.90 1.26 54.98
N GLY A 8 -16.95 1.76 54.35
CA GLY A 8 -17.32 1.37 52.98
C GLY A 8 -16.28 1.90 52.00
N MET A 9 -15.52 1.00 51.37
CA MET A 9 -14.79 1.33 50.15
C MET A 9 -15.79 1.56 49.03
N ALA A 10 -16.00 2.82 48.66
CA ALA A 10 -16.64 3.17 47.41
C ALA A 10 -15.67 2.77 46.28
N SER A 11 -15.92 1.63 45.64
CA SER A 11 -15.29 1.30 44.37
C SER A 11 -15.84 2.29 43.34
N ALA A 12 -15.00 3.25 42.92
CA ALA A 12 -15.31 4.12 41.81
C ALA A 12 -15.27 3.27 40.53
N LEU A 13 -16.45 2.91 40.03
CA LEU A 13 -16.60 2.34 38.70
C LEU A 13 -16.26 3.45 37.70
N PHE A 14 -15.04 3.45 37.16
CA PHE A 14 -14.68 4.29 36.03
C PHE A 14 -15.46 3.79 34.81
N VAL A 15 -16.57 4.46 34.51
CA VAL A 15 -17.18 4.36 33.19
C VAL A 15 -16.30 5.19 32.27
N THR A 16 -15.34 4.56 31.61
CA THR A 16 -14.68 5.17 30.46
C THR A 16 -15.76 5.26 29.38
N THR A 17 -16.29 6.46 29.17
CA THR A 17 -17.01 6.73 27.92
C THR A 17 -16.04 6.40 26.80
N PRO A 18 -16.36 5.51 25.85
CA PRO A 18 -15.51 5.31 24.69
C PRO A 18 -15.33 6.70 24.07
N LEU A 19 -14.08 7.15 23.98
CA LEU A 19 -13.77 8.34 23.22
C LEU A 19 -14.17 8.01 21.79
N LEU A 20 -15.06 8.81 21.20
CA LEU A 20 -15.40 8.61 19.80
C LEU A 20 -14.13 8.89 18.98
N ALA A 21 -13.85 8.00 18.03
CA ALA A 21 -12.83 8.21 17.01
C ALA A 21 -12.93 9.65 16.47
N ALA A 22 -11.84 10.40 16.58
CA ALA A 22 -11.76 11.78 16.15
C ALA A 22 -10.82 11.91 14.94
N ASP A 23 -11.15 12.86 14.06
CA ASP A 23 -10.24 13.28 12.99
C ASP A 23 -9.25 14.32 13.55
N ILE A 24 -7.95 14.08 13.37
CA ILE A 24 -6.85 14.99 13.74
C ILE A 24 -6.19 15.48 12.47
N LEU A 25 -6.28 16.79 12.20
CA LEU A 25 -5.89 17.35 10.91
C LEU A 25 -4.41 17.77 10.89
N VAL A 26 -3.69 17.35 9.84
CA VAL A 26 -2.30 17.76 9.58
C VAL A 26 -2.26 18.55 8.24
N PRO A 27 -1.75 19.80 8.22
CA PRO A 27 -1.02 20.48 9.28
C PRO A 27 -1.88 21.37 10.20
N ALA A 28 -3.22 21.32 10.10
CA ALA A 28 -4.09 22.33 10.70
C ALA A 28 -4.13 22.29 12.25
N ASP A 29 -4.20 21.10 12.84
CA ASP A 29 -4.20 20.89 14.30
C ASP A 29 -2.78 20.64 14.82
N HIS A 30 -1.98 19.88 14.06
CA HIS A 30 -0.59 19.56 14.38
C HIS A 30 0.30 19.82 13.16
N ALA A 31 1.45 20.46 13.36
CA ALA A 31 2.34 20.86 12.27
C ALA A 31 3.02 19.67 11.54
N THR A 32 3.11 18.51 12.19
CA THR A 32 3.75 17.31 11.67
C THR A 32 2.86 16.09 11.89
N ILE A 33 3.08 15.04 11.09
CA ILE A 33 2.33 13.79 11.19
C ILE A 33 2.63 13.12 12.53
N GLN A 34 3.91 13.06 12.95
CA GLN A 34 4.25 12.44 14.23
C GLN A 34 3.54 13.14 15.41
N ALA A 35 3.49 14.47 15.43
CA ALA A 35 2.83 15.19 16.52
C ALA A 35 1.32 14.92 16.58
N ALA A 36 0.69 14.59 15.45
CA ALA A 36 -0.70 14.15 15.41
C ALA A 36 -0.85 12.70 15.92
N ILE A 37 0.06 11.80 15.53
CA ILE A 37 0.12 10.43 16.04
C ILE A 37 0.30 10.45 17.56
N ASP A 38 1.25 11.23 18.09
CA ASP A 38 1.50 11.37 19.53
C ASP A 38 0.23 11.77 20.30
N ALA A 39 -0.59 12.65 19.71
CA ALA A 39 -1.83 13.16 20.29
C ALA A 39 -3.05 12.24 20.10
N ALA A 40 -3.00 11.33 19.13
CA ALA A 40 -4.06 10.40 18.81
C ALA A 40 -4.29 9.37 19.93
N ASN A 41 -5.55 9.00 20.12
CA ASN A 41 -5.98 7.87 20.92
C ASN A 41 -6.37 6.72 20.00
N ASP A 42 -6.46 5.52 20.55
CA ASP A 42 -6.92 4.32 19.84
C ASP A 42 -8.22 4.58 19.07
N GLY A 43 -8.22 4.25 17.77
CA GLY A 43 -9.33 4.44 16.85
C GLY A 43 -9.42 5.82 16.20
N ASP A 44 -8.60 6.80 16.59
CA ASP A 44 -8.55 8.10 15.92
C ASP A 44 -8.02 8.00 14.48
N VAL A 45 -8.32 9.03 13.68
CA VAL A 45 -7.86 9.15 12.29
C VAL A 45 -7.02 10.41 12.14
N VAL A 46 -5.74 10.25 11.84
CA VAL A 46 -4.86 11.35 11.43
C VAL A 46 -5.09 11.63 9.94
N VAL A 47 -5.64 12.80 9.63
CA VAL A 47 -6.03 13.22 8.28
C VAL A 47 -5.01 14.22 7.74
N VAL A 48 -4.24 13.81 6.75
CA VAL A 48 -3.08 14.54 6.23
C VAL A 48 -3.41 15.19 4.88
N SER A 49 -3.28 16.51 4.81
CA SER A 49 -3.46 17.27 3.57
C SER A 49 -2.31 17.02 2.57
N PRO A 50 -2.50 17.28 1.27
CA PRO A 50 -1.43 17.16 0.27
C PRO A 50 -0.22 18.01 0.62
N GLY A 51 0.97 17.44 0.44
CA GLY A 51 2.23 18.10 0.79
C GLY A 51 3.40 17.13 0.96
N THR A 52 4.59 17.69 1.17
CA THR A 52 5.79 16.91 1.52
C THR A 52 6.13 17.14 2.99
N TYR A 53 6.17 16.04 3.74
CA TYR A 53 6.42 15.98 5.17
C TYR A 53 7.84 15.42 5.39
N PRO A 54 8.84 16.27 5.71
CA PRO A 54 10.22 15.85 5.88
C PRO A 54 10.46 15.29 7.29
N GLU A 55 9.86 14.13 7.57
CA GLU A 55 9.91 13.47 8.86
C GLU A 55 10.02 11.94 8.72
N MET A 56 10.22 11.29 9.85
CA MET A 56 10.03 9.84 10.02
C MET A 56 8.91 9.69 11.04
N ILE A 57 8.03 8.72 10.82
CA ILE A 57 6.88 8.49 11.70
C ILE A 57 6.98 7.12 12.38
N ASP A 58 6.42 7.05 13.57
CA ASP A 58 6.29 5.87 14.41
C ASP A 58 4.84 5.81 14.89
N PHE A 59 4.21 4.64 14.77
CA PHE A 59 2.82 4.45 15.20
C PHE A 59 2.69 4.24 16.72
N ASP A 60 3.79 4.00 17.44
CA ASP A 60 3.82 3.81 18.90
C ASP A 60 2.82 2.73 19.39
N GLY A 61 2.58 1.67 18.60
CA GLY A 61 1.64 0.60 18.93
C GLY A 61 0.15 1.00 18.86
N LYS A 62 -0.19 2.17 18.31
CA LYS A 62 -1.56 2.70 18.33
C LYS A 62 -2.40 2.15 17.17
N PRO A 63 -3.61 1.61 17.43
CA PRO A 63 -4.55 1.19 16.40
C PRO A 63 -5.28 2.40 15.82
N ILE A 64 -4.57 3.19 15.02
CA ILE A 64 -5.06 4.42 14.38
C ILE A 64 -4.91 4.35 12.87
N THR A 65 -5.70 5.16 12.17
CA THR A 65 -5.52 5.35 10.72
C THR A 65 -4.79 6.67 10.46
N VAL A 66 -3.66 6.62 9.76
CA VAL A 66 -3.02 7.79 9.17
C VAL A 66 -3.32 7.76 7.68
N ARG A 67 -4.10 8.74 7.19
CA ARG A 67 -4.53 8.80 5.78
C ARG A 67 -4.26 10.15 5.13
N SER A 68 -3.86 10.11 3.86
CA SER A 68 -3.81 11.28 2.98
C SER A 68 -5.20 11.62 2.46
N THR A 69 -5.53 12.91 2.33
CA THR A 69 -6.75 13.35 1.63
C THR A 69 -6.58 13.51 0.13
N GLY A 70 -5.36 13.39 -0.39
CA GLY A 70 -5.06 13.55 -1.83
C GLY A 70 -4.43 12.33 -2.49
N GLY A 71 -4.28 11.22 -1.76
CA GLY A 71 -3.61 10.02 -2.26
C GLY A 71 -2.09 10.15 -2.36
N ALA A 72 -1.44 9.07 -2.81
CA ALA A 72 0.01 8.93 -2.75
C ALA A 72 0.75 9.84 -3.74
N LEU A 73 0.12 10.21 -4.85
CA LEU A 73 0.74 11.02 -5.91
C LEU A 73 1.09 12.46 -5.47
N VAL A 74 0.43 12.99 -4.44
CA VAL A 74 0.59 14.38 -3.99
C VAL A 74 0.90 14.53 -2.50
N THR A 75 0.96 13.42 -1.75
CA THR A 75 1.29 13.42 -0.32
C THR A 75 2.49 12.53 -0.07
N THR A 76 3.58 13.11 0.42
CA THR A 76 4.87 12.42 0.57
C THR A 76 5.39 12.51 2.00
N ILE A 77 5.79 11.39 2.58
CA ILE A 77 6.63 11.33 3.78
C ILE A 77 8.06 11.04 3.32
N ASN A 78 8.99 11.94 3.65
CA ASN A 78 10.36 11.87 3.17
C ASN A 78 11.35 11.91 4.34
N ALA A 79 12.03 10.79 4.57
CA ALA A 79 12.98 10.69 5.68
C ALA A 79 14.32 11.41 5.43
N LYS A 80 14.54 11.99 4.24
CA LYS A 80 15.70 12.86 3.92
C LYS A 80 17.06 12.21 4.16
N GLY A 81 17.18 10.91 3.94
CA GLY A 81 18.39 10.14 4.19
C GLY A 81 18.58 9.73 5.65
N ALA A 82 17.51 9.75 6.45
CA ALA A 82 17.49 9.25 7.82
C ALA A 82 16.64 7.97 7.91
N GLY A 83 16.91 7.15 8.93
CA GLY A 83 16.16 5.98 9.40
C GLY A 83 15.23 5.23 8.42
N SER A 84 14.22 4.57 8.97
CA SER A 84 13.03 4.14 8.22
C SER A 84 12.07 5.32 8.11
N VAL A 85 11.32 5.43 7.02
CA VAL A 85 10.30 6.48 6.86
C VAL A 85 9.14 6.26 7.83
N VAL A 86 8.76 5.00 8.02
CA VAL A 86 7.70 4.54 8.91
C VAL A 86 8.24 3.39 9.76
N THR A 87 7.96 3.43 11.06
CA THR A 87 8.23 2.34 11.99
C THR A 87 6.91 1.84 12.60
N CYS A 88 6.78 0.52 12.65
CA CYS A 88 5.81 -0.20 13.47
C CYS A 88 6.58 -1.29 14.24
N ASP A 89 6.91 -1.06 15.50
CA ASP A 89 7.67 -1.99 16.32
C ASP A 89 7.17 -2.17 17.77
N ASP A 90 5.93 -1.73 18.04
CA ASP A 90 5.30 -1.70 19.36
C ASP A 90 3.98 -2.51 19.40
N ALA A 91 3.92 -3.61 18.64
CA ALA A 91 2.78 -4.54 18.58
C ALA A 91 1.51 -3.95 17.95
N GLU A 92 1.69 -3.13 16.91
CA GLU A 92 0.61 -2.67 16.04
C GLU A 92 -0.15 -3.86 15.44
N THR A 93 -1.47 -3.73 15.40
CA THR A 93 -2.38 -4.71 14.79
C THR A 93 -2.84 -4.24 13.40
N ASP A 94 -3.68 -5.03 12.74
CA ASP A 94 -4.28 -4.69 11.45
C ASP A 94 -5.17 -3.44 11.50
N ASP A 95 -5.61 -3.01 12.69
CA ASP A 95 -6.26 -1.72 12.95
C ASP A 95 -5.31 -0.50 12.82
N THR A 96 -4.01 -0.74 12.73
CA THR A 96 -3.01 0.30 12.44
C THR A 96 -2.87 0.43 10.93
N VAL A 97 -3.32 1.56 10.38
CA VAL A 97 -3.47 1.73 8.93
C VAL A 97 -2.69 2.95 8.45
N LEU A 98 -1.84 2.75 7.44
CA LEU A 98 -1.24 3.83 6.66
C LEU A 98 -1.81 3.83 5.23
N ASP A 99 -2.37 4.96 4.81
CA ASP A 99 -3.18 5.05 3.58
C ASP A 99 -2.85 6.28 2.72
N GLY A 100 -2.42 6.06 1.48
CA GLY A 100 -2.37 7.12 0.47
C GLY A 100 -1.09 7.99 0.50
N PHE A 101 0.08 7.40 0.74
CA PHE A 101 1.34 8.16 0.81
C PHE A 101 2.40 7.66 -0.16
N THR A 102 3.20 8.60 -0.68
CA THR A 102 4.54 8.29 -1.17
C THR A 102 5.52 8.23 0.02
N LEU A 103 6.26 7.13 0.17
CA LEU A 103 7.32 6.95 1.16
C LEU A 103 8.69 6.91 0.49
N THR A 104 9.58 7.83 0.85
CA THR A 104 10.87 7.98 0.17
C THR A 104 12.02 8.49 1.03
N GLY A 105 13.25 8.32 0.54
CA GLY A 105 14.45 8.88 1.13
C GLY A 105 14.87 8.22 2.43
N GLY A 106 14.30 7.07 2.80
CA GLY A 106 14.71 6.31 3.96
C GLY A 106 15.97 5.49 3.70
N ILE A 107 16.82 5.38 4.74
CA ILE A 107 18.06 4.59 4.68
C ILE A 107 18.04 3.33 5.55
N GLY A 108 16.92 3.07 6.22
CA GLY A 108 16.70 1.98 7.16
C GLY A 108 17.18 2.28 8.57
N THR A 109 16.44 1.75 9.54
CA THR A 109 16.74 1.78 10.98
C THR A 109 17.89 0.85 11.33
N LEU A 110 18.76 1.28 12.24
CA LEU A 110 19.96 0.55 12.61
C LEU A 110 19.65 -0.53 13.66
N LEU A 111 19.54 -1.79 13.23
CA LEU A 111 19.30 -2.96 14.06
C LEU A 111 20.52 -3.89 14.03
N GLY A 112 21.13 -4.14 15.20
CA GLY A 112 22.29 -5.05 15.29
C GLY A 112 23.49 -4.62 14.43
N GLY A 113 23.61 -3.32 14.11
CA GLY A 113 24.65 -2.76 13.24
C GLY A 113 24.33 -2.78 11.74
N LEU A 114 23.14 -3.24 11.36
CA LEU A 114 22.66 -3.29 9.97
C LEU A 114 21.46 -2.37 9.80
N ARG A 115 21.32 -1.77 8.61
CA ARG A 115 20.16 -0.95 8.30
C ARG A 115 19.05 -1.80 7.68
N SER A 116 17.88 -1.77 8.28
CA SER A 116 16.72 -2.56 7.87
C SER A 116 15.51 -1.66 7.61
N GLY A 117 14.68 -2.03 6.63
CA GLY A 117 13.41 -1.38 6.33
C GLY A 117 13.60 0.04 5.83
N GLY A 118 14.08 0.22 4.59
CA GLY A 118 14.42 1.56 4.09
C GLY A 118 13.24 2.52 4.19
N ALA A 119 12.08 2.12 3.65
CA ALA A 119 10.84 2.85 3.84
C ALA A 119 10.12 2.45 5.13
N ILE A 120 9.84 1.16 5.31
CA ILE A 120 9.04 0.64 6.41
C ILE A 120 9.86 -0.39 7.19
N LEU A 121 10.01 -0.16 8.49
CA LEU A 121 10.40 -1.19 9.44
C LEU A 121 9.14 -1.70 10.13
N ASN A 122 8.83 -2.99 9.96
CA ASN A 122 7.69 -3.63 10.59
C ASN A 122 8.16 -4.84 11.41
N SER A 123 8.07 -4.76 12.73
CA SER A 123 8.68 -5.73 13.64
C SER A 123 7.68 -6.09 14.73
N ILE A 124 7.32 -7.37 14.84
CA ILE A 124 6.33 -7.83 15.83
C ILE A 124 5.01 -7.05 15.68
N SER A 125 4.61 -6.78 14.43
CA SER A 125 3.43 -5.95 14.09
C SER A 125 2.76 -6.45 12.80
N ASP A 126 1.43 -6.36 12.76
CA ASP A 126 0.59 -6.83 11.68
C ASP A 126 -0.16 -5.68 10.98
N ALA A 127 0.44 -4.49 10.96
CA ALA A 127 -0.14 -3.27 10.38
C ALA A 127 -0.60 -3.42 8.91
N THR A 128 -1.57 -2.58 8.54
CA THR A 128 -2.12 -2.49 7.18
C THR A 128 -1.53 -1.29 6.43
N PHE A 129 -0.91 -1.56 5.28
CA PHE A 129 -0.33 -0.56 4.40
C PHE A 129 -1.10 -0.54 3.08
N ARG A 130 -1.75 0.57 2.72
CA ARG A 130 -2.56 0.62 1.49
C ARG A 130 -2.41 1.91 0.69
N ASN A 131 -2.63 1.79 -0.61
CA ASN A 131 -2.53 2.90 -1.56
C ASN A 131 -1.20 3.65 -1.42
N LEU A 132 -0.10 2.91 -1.27
CA LEU A 132 1.23 3.48 -1.05
C LEU A 132 2.08 3.44 -2.31
N ILE A 133 2.90 4.48 -2.47
CA ILE A 133 4.01 4.49 -3.43
C ILE A 133 5.31 4.46 -2.63
N ILE A 134 6.07 3.37 -2.72
CA ILE A 134 7.30 3.19 -1.95
C ILE A 134 8.49 3.20 -2.90
N THR A 135 9.29 4.27 -2.84
CA THR A 135 10.34 4.51 -3.84
C THR A 135 11.54 5.30 -3.36
N GLY A 136 12.70 5.06 -3.98
CA GLY A 136 13.93 5.81 -3.68
C GLY A 136 14.44 5.58 -2.26
N ASN A 137 14.19 4.39 -1.71
CA ASN A 137 14.67 4.00 -0.39
C ASN A 137 15.86 3.05 -0.52
N THR A 138 16.70 3.03 0.50
CA THR A 138 17.91 2.22 0.51
C THR A 138 18.09 1.55 1.85
N ALA A 139 18.31 0.25 1.90
CA ALA A 139 18.70 -0.41 3.16
C ALA A 139 19.51 -1.66 2.85
N ARG A 140 20.10 -2.29 3.86
CA ARG A 140 20.72 -3.60 3.67
C ARG A 140 19.65 -4.69 3.58
N ASN A 141 18.70 -4.65 4.51
CA ASN A 141 17.66 -5.67 4.64
C ASN A 141 16.32 -5.03 4.32
N GLY A 142 15.65 -5.45 3.25
CA GLY A 142 14.38 -4.87 2.85
C GLY A 142 14.54 -3.40 2.48
N ALA A 143 15.08 -3.10 1.30
CA ALA A 143 15.35 -1.71 0.93
C ALA A 143 14.08 -0.86 0.84
N ALA A 144 12.92 -1.46 0.58
CA ALA A 144 11.62 -0.85 0.82
C ALA A 144 11.08 -1.23 2.21
N ILE A 145 10.85 -2.52 2.46
CA ILE A 145 10.14 -3.01 3.66
C ILE A 145 10.92 -4.16 4.29
N PHE A 146 11.11 -4.10 5.61
CA PHE A 146 11.63 -5.21 6.39
C PHE A 146 10.59 -5.66 7.40
N ASN A 147 10.16 -6.92 7.28
CA ASN A 147 9.26 -7.59 8.20
C ASN A 147 10.05 -8.55 9.09
N PHE A 148 9.89 -8.42 10.41
CA PHE A 148 10.50 -9.32 11.38
C PHE A 148 9.45 -9.81 12.37
N VAL A 149 9.12 -11.11 12.29
CA VAL A 149 8.03 -11.71 13.10
C VAL A 149 6.74 -10.91 12.94
N ALA A 150 6.37 -10.60 11.70
CA ALA A 150 5.37 -9.60 11.36
C ALA A 150 4.63 -10.00 10.08
N ASP A 151 3.29 -10.02 10.11
CA ASP A 151 2.45 -10.50 9.01
C ASP A 151 1.57 -9.37 8.42
N PRO A 152 2.15 -8.26 7.90
CA PRO A 152 1.37 -7.12 7.45
C PRO A 152 0.54 -7.42 6.20
N THR A 153 -0.51 -6.62 6.01
CA THR A 153 -1.29 -6.61 4.78
C THR A 153 -0.94 -5.40 3.92
N LEU A 154 -0.60 -5.63 2.66
CA LEU A 154 -0.35 -4.60 1.66
C LEU A 154 -1.44 -4.65 0.58
N VAL A 155 -2.05 -3.51 0.30
CA VAL A 155 -3.11 -3.40 -0.72
C VAL A 155 -2.86 -2.21 -1.64
N ASN A 156 -2.94 -2.40 -2.95
CA ASN A 156 -2.79 -1.32 -3.93
C ASN A 156 -1.46 -0.56 -3.80
N CYS A 157 -0.38 -1.27 -3.49
CA CYS A 157 0.92 -0.65 -3.30
C CYS A 157 1.77 -0.75 -4.57
N LEU A 158 2.38 0.36 -4.96
CA LEU A 158 3.44 0.41 -5.95
C LEU A 158 4.79 0.51 -5.22
N ILE A 159 5.67 -0.49 -5.40
CA ILE A 159 7.00 -0.55 -4.77
C ILE A 159 8.05 -0.60 -5.86
N TYR A 160 8.80 0.49 -6.04
CA TYR A 160 9.76 0.59 -7.15
C TYR A 160 10.99 1.44 -6.84
N ASP A 161 12.09 1.19 -7.56
CA ASP A 161 13.35 1.92 -7.43
C ASP A 161 13.85 1.98 -5.97
N ASN A 162 13.72 0.87 -5.25
CA ASN A 162 14.35 0.69 -3.95
C ASN A 162 15.60 -0.18 -4.11
N VAL A 163 16.69 0.25 -3.47
CA VAL A 163 18.04 -0.26 -3.76
C VAL A 163 18.72 -0.77 -2.50
N GLY A 164 19.09 -2.03 -2.54
CA GLY A 164 19.89 -2.68 -1.51
C GLY A 164 21.31 -2.13 -1.45
N THR A 165 21.85 -1.95 -0.25
CA THR A 165 23.30 -1.65 -0.07
C THR A 165 24.15 -2.92 -0.24
N ALA A 166 25.45 -2.86 0.07
CA ALA A 166 26.31 -4.05 0.02
C ALA A 166 25.82 -5.19 0.94
N PHE A 167 25.88 -6.41 0.42
CA PHE A 167 25.37 -7.65 1.02
C PHE A 167 23.89 -7.54 1.38
N SER A 168 23.11 -6.94 0.49
CA SER A 168 21.69 -6.69 0.69
C SER A 168 20.81 -7.87 0.35
N LYS A 169 19.66 -7.90 1.02
CA LYS A 169 18.64 -8.93 0.89
C LYS A 169 17.28 -8.27 0.75
N GLY A 170 16.52 -8.63 -0.28
CA GLY A 170 15.19 -8.08 -0.52
C GLY A 170 15.27 -6.64 -0.98
N GLY A 171 15.39 -6.42 -2.29
CA GLY A 171 15.41 -5.07 -2.87
C GLY A 171 14.10 -4.33 -2.65
N ALA A 172 12.96 -5.03 -2.65
CA ALA A 172 11.72 -4.49 -2.13
C ALA A 172 11.51 -4.94 -0.68
N ILE A 173 11.20 -6.21 -0.48
CA ILE A 173 10.69 -6.74 0.78
C ILE A 173 11.63 -7.83 1.29
N LEU A 174 12.00 -7.74 2.56
CA LEU A 174 12.60 -8.88 3.28
C LEU A 174 11.63 -9.34 4.34
N ASN A 175 11.33 -10.64 4.35
CA ASN A 175 10.49 -11.30 5.34
C ASN A 175 11.35 -12.22 6.20
N ASP A 176 11.50 -11.91 7.48
CA ASP A 176 12.14 -12.78 8.47
C ASP A 176 11.06 -13.34 9.40
N THR A 177 10.82 -14.65 9.31
CA THR A 177 9.78 -15.36 10.06
C THR A 177 8.42 -14.67 9.92
N SER A 178 8.09 -14.26 8.69
CA SER A 178 7.00 -13.34 8.36
C SER A 178 6.26 -13.77 7.08
N ASN A 179 4.94 -13.61 7.03
CA ASN A 179 4.04 -14.11 5.99
C ASN A 179 3.09 -13.00 5.52
N PRO A 180 3.61 -11.89 4.96
CA PRO A 180 2.76 -10.78 4.55
C PRO A 180 1.77 -11.20 3.45
N VAL A 181 0.63 -10.51 3.42
CA VAL A 181 -0.39 -10.68 2.38
C VAL A 181 -0.36 -9.46 1.47
N LEU A 182 -0.13 -9.67 0.18
CA LEU A 182 -0.11 -8.63 -0.82
C LEU A 182 -1.27 -8.82 -1.79
N LYS A 183 -2.04 -7.75 -2.00
CA LYS A 183 -3.20 -7.71 -2.90
C LYS A 183 -3.08 -6.53 -3.84
N ASN A 184 -3.20 -6.79 -5.14
CA ASN A 184 -3.17 -5.75 -6.17
C ASN A 184 -1.92 -4.86 -6.05
N CYS A 185 -0.74 -5.45 -5.84
CA CYS A 185 0.50 -4.69 -5.70
C CYS A 185 1.34 -4.80 -6.97
N THR A 186 2.04 -3.73 -7.32
CA THR A 186 3.08 -3.74 -8.37
C THR A 186 4.45 -3.55 -7.71
N ILE A 187 5.35 -4.51 -7.91
CA ILE A 187 6.70 -4.50 -7.36
C ILE A 187 7.69 -4.60 -8.52
N THR A 188 8.41 -3.53 -8.79
CA THR A 188 9.22 -3.46 -10.01
C THR A 188 10.46 -2.60 -9.87
N GLU A 189 11.50 -2.86 -10.65
CA GLU A 189 12.72 -2.06 -10.66
C GLU A 189 13.39 -1.91 -9.28
N ASN A 190 13.19 -2.88 -8.38
CA ASN A 190 13.94 -2.96 -7.13
C ASN A 190 15.19 -3.81 -7.31
N SER A 191 16.23 -3.51 -6.54
CA SER A 191 17.51 -4.24 -6.64
C SER A 191 18.11 -4.56 -5.28
N ALA A 192 18.76 -5.70 -5.17
CA ALA A 192 19.59 -6.11 -4.03
C ALA A 192 20.68 -7.08 -4.51
N ASP A 193 21.55 -7.55 -3.62
CA ASP A 193 22.48 -8.63 -3.95
C ASP A 193 21.75 -9.99 -4.00
N ASP A 194 20.85 -10.25 -3.04
CA ASP A 194 20.02 -11.45 -2.96
C ASP A 194 18.52 -11.06 -2.96
N GLY A 195 17.75 -11.57 -3.92
CA GLY A 195 16.31 -11.30 -4.03
C GLY A 195 15.97 -9.85 -4.35
N GLY A 196 15.94 -9.49 -5.63
CA GLY A 196 15.64 -8.15 -6.10
C GLY A 196 14.27 -7.62 -5.69
N ALA A 197 13.24 -8.47 -5.68
CA ALA A 197 11.96 -8.08 -5.07
C ALA A 197 11.89 -8.61 -3.64
N PHE A 198 11.89 -9.93 -3.45
CA PHE A 198 11.75 -10.53 -2.12
C PHE A 198 12.96 -11.34 -1.71
N PHE A 199 13.32 -11.24 -0.44
CA PHE A 199 14.10 -12.24 0.27
C PHE A 199 13.27 -12.81 1.42
N ASN A 200 13.02 -14.12 1.39
CA ASN A 200 12.24 -14.81 2.43
C ASN A 200 13.15 -15.68 3.31
N ASP A 201 13.28 -15.30 4.57
CA ASP A 201 13.97 -16.05 5.62
C ASP A 201 12.89 -16.66 6.52
N PHE A 202 12.55 -17.93 6.30
CA PHE A 202 11.47 -18.62 7.01
C PHE A 202 10.06 -17.99 6.86
N GLY A 203 9.79 -17.29 5.76
CA GLY A 203 8.50 -16.64 5.47
C GLY A 203 7.80 -17.16 4.21
N VAL A 204 6.47 -17.27 4.25
CA VAL A 204 5.59 -17.67 3.12
C VAL A 204 4.68 -16.49 2.72
N PRO A 205 5.19 -15.47 2.01
CA PRO A 205 4.32 -14.37 1.59
C PRO A 205 3.24 -14.87 0.62
N ARG A 206 2.06 -14.24 0.69
CA ARG A 206 0.91 -14.56 -0.17
C ARG A 206 0.65 -13.40 -1.11
N LEU A 207 0.67 -13.65 -2.41
CA LEU A 207 0.45 -12.64 -3.44
C LEU A 207 -0.79 -13.00 -4.25
N ILE A 208 -1.70 -12.03 -4.39
CA ILE A 208 -2.86 -12.15 -5.27
C ILE A 208 -3.05 -10.86 -6.08
N ASN A 209 -3.35 -11.01 -7.38
CA ASN A 209 -3.48 -9.89 -8.31
C ASN A 209 -2.23 -9.02 -8.36
N CYS A 210 -1.05 -9.57 -8.14
CA CYS A 210 0.18 -8.78 -8.09
C CYS A 210 0.91 -8.79 -9.43
N ILE A 211 1.68 -7.73 -9.70
CA ILE A 211 2.72 -7.72 -10.72
C ILE A 211 4.07 -7.66 -10.00
N VAL A 212 4.95 -8.64 -10.25
CA VAL A 212 6.34 -8.62 -9.77
C VAL A 212 7.25 -8.76 -10.98
N TRP A 213 7.90 -7.67 -11.39
CA TRP A 213 8.56 -7.63 -12.70
C TRP A 213 9.81 -6.77 -12.70
N SER A 214 10.84 -7.10 -13.49
CA SER A 214 12.05 -6.27 -13.64
C SER A 214 12.78 -5.94 -12.33
N ASN A 215 12.77 -6.85 -11.36
CA ASN A 215 13.58 -6.72 -10.15
C ASN A 215 14.90 -7.48 -10.32
N THR A 216 16.00 -7.01 -9.71
CA THR A 216 17.34 -7.57 -9.95
C THR A 216 18.07 -8.00 -8.67
N PRO A 217 18.77 -9.14 -8.65
CA PRO A 217 19.02 -10.04 -9.80
C PRO A 217 17.82 -10.90 -10.21
N ASP A 218 17.09 -11.45 -9.23
CA ASP A 218 15.89 -12.28 -9.43
C ASP A 218 14.74 -11.77 -8.57
N SER A 219 13.49 -11.99 -8.95
CA SER A 219 12.33 -11.53 -8.16
C SER A 219 12.26 -12.18 -6.77
N PHE A 220 12.65 -13.44 -6.63
CA PHE A 220 12.55 -14.16 -5.36
C PHE A 220 13.86 -14.84 -5.02
N ASP A 221 14.27 -14.70 -3.75
CA ASP A 221 15.34 -15.45 -3.13
C ASP A 221 14.96 -15.76 -1.66
N GLY A 222 15.76 -16.55 -0.97
CA GLY A 222 15.52 -16.89 0.42
C GLY A 222 16.18 -18.17 0.89
N VAL A 223 15.89 -18.54 2.13
CA VAL A 223 16.38 -19.77 2.77
C VAL A 223 15.21 -20.59 3.32
N GLY A 224 15.36 -21.91 3.33
CA GLY A 224 14.37 -22.82 3.94
C GLY A 224 13.31 -23.41 2.99
N GLU A 225 13.50 -23.33 1.67
CA GLU A 225 12.53 -23.83 0.65
C GLU A 225 11.11 -23.27 0.81
N ILE A 226 11.00 -22.01 1.22
CA ILE A 226 9.71 -21.37 1.44
C ILE A 226 9.36 -20.47 0.26
N ALA A 227 8.69 -21.08 -0.72
CA ALA A 227 8.24 -20.38 -1.92
C ALA A 227 6.97 -19.57 -1.61
N PRO A 228 6.87 -18.31 -2.08
CA PRO A 228 5.62 -17.54 -2.04
C PRO A 228 4.42 -18.32 -2.59
N ILE A 229 3.26 -18.14 -1.96
CA ILE A 229 1.99 -18.64 -2.50
C ILE A 229 1.40 -17.54 -3.38
N VAL A 230 1.26 -17.81 -4.67
CA VAL A 230 0.90 -16.79 -5.66
C VAL A 230 -0.30 -17.25 -6.48
N SER A 231 -1.30 -16.38 -6.66
CA SER A 231 -2.44 -16.62 -7.55
C SER A 231 -2.82 -15.36 -8.31
N PHE A 232 -3.40 -15.53 -9.51
CA PHE A 232 -3.86 -14.43 -10.36
C PHE A 232 -2.84 -13.29 -10.53
N SER A 233 -1.55 -13.64 -10.60
CA SER A 233 -0.47 -12.65 -10.62
C SER A 233 0.44 -12.83 -11.83
N ASN A 234 1.16 -11.76 -12.18
CA ASN A 234 2.14 -11.73 -13.25
C ASN A 234 3.55 -11.59 -12.68
N ILE A 235 4.35 -12.65 -12.75
CA ILE A 235 5.65 -12.72 -12.07
C ILE A 235 6.78 -13.00 -13.06
N ASP A 236 7.83 -12.18 -13.01
CA ASP A 236 9.09 -12.46 -13.68
C ASP A 236 9.96 -13.39 -12.83
N VAL A 237 10.04 -14.65 -13.25
CA VAL A 237 10.94 -15.66 -12.69
C VAL A 237 11.79 -16.30 -13.78
N ALA A 238 12.86 -16.98 -13.38
CA ALA A 238 13.70 -17.73 -14.31
C ALA A 238 12.89 -18.79 -15.08
N GLY A 239 13.20 -18.93 -16.37
CA GLY A 239 12.53 -19.86 -17.27
C GLY A 239 11.32 -19.27 -18.02
N ALA A 240 10.64 -20.13 -18.76
CA ALA A 240 9.56 -19.75 -19.69
C ALA A 240 8.15 -19.90 -19.09
N SER A 241 7.98 -20.70 -18.05
CA SER A 241 6.67 -21.00 -17.47
C SER A 241 6.24 -19.93 -16.47
N PRO A 242 4.93 -19.65 -16.34
CA PRO A 242 4.39 -18.87 -15.23
C PRO A 242 4.77 -19.44 -13.87
N TYR A 243 4.81 -18.56 -12.86
CA TYR A 243 5.00 -18.99 -11.49
C TYR A 243 3.85 -19.92 -11.05
N PRO A 244 4.11 -21.04 -10.36
CA PRO A 244 3.07 -22.00 -9.99
C PRO A 244 1.94 -21.36 -9.18
N GLY A 245 0.70 -21.64 -9.59
CA GLY A 245 -0.50 -21.13 -8.94
C GLY A 245 -1.64 -20.91 -9.93
N GLU A 246 -2.87 -20.83 -9.42
CA GLU A 246 -4.05 -20.57 -10.24
C GLU A 246 -4.01 -19.15 -10.82
N GLY A 247 -4.46 -18.98 -12.07
CA GLY A 247 -4.58 -17.65 -12.70
C GLY A 247 -3.25 -16.94 -13.02
N ASN A 248 -2.10 -17.48 -12.61
CA ASN A 248 -0.82 -16.83 -12.82
C ASN A 248 -0.41 -16.80 -14.29
N ILE A 249 0.21 -15.70 -14.68
CA ILE A 249 0.77 -15.49 -16.01
C ILE A 249 2.24 -15.11 -15.92
N LYS A 250 2.93 -15.18 -17.07
CA LYS A 250 4.26 -14.62 -17.26
C LYS A 250 4.29 -13.92 -18.60
N ALA A 251 4.08 -12.62 -18.56
CA ALA A 251 4.07 -11.76 -19.72
C ALA A 251 4.68 -10.42 -19.35
N THR A 252 5.32 -9.74 -20.30
CA THR A 252 5.72 -8.35 -20.09
C THR A 252 4.47 -7.54 -19.68
N PRO A 253 4.48 -6.84 -18.53
CA PRO A 253 3.30 -6.15 -18.00
C PRO A 253 2.74 -5.09 -18.93
N GLY A 254 3.57 -4.51 -19.81
CA GLY A 254 3.14 -3.45 -20.70
C GLY A 254 2.90 -2.14 -19.93
N PHE A 255 3.86 -1.73 -19.11
CA PHE A 255 3.81 -0.42 -18.45
C PHE A 255 3.91 0.72 -19.47
N VAL A 256 3.18 1.81 -19.26
CA VAL A 256 3.10 2.97 -20.17
C VAL A 256 4.47 3.65 -20.34
N ASN A 257 5.12 4.02 -19.24
CA ASN A 257 6.42 4.70 -19.28
C ASN A 257 7.24 4.50 -17.99
N PRO A 258 7.85 3.32 -17.78
CA PRO A 258 8.70 3.04 -16.61
C PRO A 258 9.83 4.05 -16.42
N ALA A 259 10.46 4.51 -17.51
CA ALA A 259 11.54 5.50 -17.45
C ALA A 259 11.09 6.88 -16.94
N GLY A 260 9.78 7.15 -16.96
CA GLY A 260 9.15 8.32 -16.35
C GLY A 260 8.38 8.00 -15.07
N ASN A 261 8.59 6.82 -14.46
CA ASN A 261 7.92 6.31 -13.26
C ASN A 261 6.40 6.09 -13.42
N ASP A 262 5.94 5.88 -14.66
CA ASP A 262 4.54 5.56 -14.95
C ASP A 262 4.41 4.05 -15.25
N TYR A 263 3.87 3.35 -14.25
CA TYR A 263 3.66 1.90 -14.25
C TYR A 263 2.20 1.52 -14.44
N SER A 264 1.35 2.46 -14.89
CA SER A 264 0.02 2.13 -15.40
C SER A 264 0.13 1.22 -16.62
N LEU A 265 -0.94 0.49 -16.94
CA LEU A 265 -0.96 -0.50 -18.01
C LEU A 265 -1.32 0.14 -19.36
N VAL A 266 -0.64 -0.28 -20.43
CA VAL A 266 -1.10 0.02 -21.80
C VAL A 266 -2.29 -0.88 -22.17
N ALA A 267 -3.16 -0.42 -23.07
CA ALA A 267 -4.34 -1.16 -23.53
C ALA A 267 -4.05 -2.57 -24.11
N ALA A 268 -2.81 -2.84 -24.52
CA ALA A 268 -2.38 -4.15 -25.02
C ALA A 268 -1.83 -5.08 -23.92
N SER A 269 -1.86 -4.65 -22.66
CA SER A 269 -1.35 -5.42 -21.54
C SER A 269 -2.11 -6.73 -21.38
N GLN A 270 -1.39 -7.79 -21.01
CA GLN A 270 -2.00 -9.08 -20.67
C GLN A 270 -2.42 -9.16 -19.21
N CYS A 271 -2.15 -8.13 -18.42
CA CYS A 271 -2.57 -8.01 -17.02
C CYS A 271 -4.00 -7.48 -16.87
N ILE A 272 -4.57 -6.92 -17.95
CA ILE A 272 -5.92 -6.37 -17.97
C ILE A 272 -6.97 -7.48 -17.88
N ASP A 273 -8.00 -7.29 -17.03
CA ASP A 273 -9.15 -8.19 -16.80
C ASP A 273 -8.77 -9.62 -16.41
N ARG A 274 -7.68 -9.75 -15.66
CA ARG A 274 -7.08 -11.06 -15.30
C ARG A 274 -6.96 -11.34 -13.82
N GLY A 275 -7.20 -10.35 -12.97
CA GLY A 275 -7.21 -10.53 -11.54
C GLY A 275 -8.45 -11.29 -11.05
N ASP A 276 -8.38 -11.71 -9.80
CA ASP A 276 -9.49 -12.25 -9.04
C ASP A 276 -10.22 -11.13 -8.31
N SER A 277 -11.41 -10.77 -8.79
CA SER A 277 -12.24 -9.71 -8.21
C SER A 277 -12.80 -10.09 -6.85
N THR A 278 -12.78 -11.38 -6.46
CA THR A 278 -13.18 -11.80 -5.10
C THR A 278 -12.13 -11.47 -4.05
N ALA A 279 -10.91 -11.17 -4.47
CA ALA A 279 -9.79 -10.84 -3.60
C ALA A 279 -9.70 -9.36 -3.24
N ILE A 280 -10.51 -8.50 -3.89
CA ILE A 280 -10.61 -7.08 -3.58
C ILE A 280 -11.14 -6.92 -2.16
N ALA A 281 -10.39 -6.17 -1.34
CA ALA A 281 -10.82 -5.83 0.00
C ALA A 281 -11.98 -4.82 -0.07
N ALA A 282 -12.89 -4.82 0.91
CA ALA A 282 -14.06 -3.94 0.90
C ALA A 282 -13.69 -2.44 0.98
N GLU A 283 -12.44 -2.16 1.26
CA GLU A 283 -11.84 -0.84 1.44
C GLU A 283 -10.85 -0.48 0.31
N ALA A 284 -10.84 -1.24 -0.79
CA ALA A 284 -9.92 -1.08 -1.92
C ALA A 284 -10.67 -1.01 -3.26
N PHE A 285 -11.70 -0.16 -3.33
CA PHE A 285 -12.45 0.10 -4.57
C PHE A 285 -11.75 1.08 -5.51
N GLU A 286 -10.75 1.80 -5.03
CA GLU A 286 -9.88 2.65 -5.83
C GLU A 286 -8.50 1.98 -5.98
N ASP A 287 -7.76 2.34 -7.02
CA ASP A 287 -6.38 1.92 -7.25
C ASP A 287 -5.38 2.87 -6.58
N VAL A 288 -4.07 2.69 -6.81
CA VAL A 288 -3.03 3.51 -6.15
C VAL A 288 -3.10 5.01 -6.52
N THR A 289 -3.77 5.35 -7.62
CA THR A 289 -3.95 6.73 -8.10
C THR A 289 -5.27 7.36 -7.66
N GLY A 290 -6.19 6.56 -7.10
CA GLY A 290 -7.54 6.98 -6.74
C GLY A 290 -8.57 6.71 -7.83
N ASP A 291 -8.20 6.00 -8.91
CA ASP A 291 -9.13 5.63 -9.98
C ASP A 291 -9.90 4.36 -9.60
N ASP A 292 -11.13 4.23 -10.09
CA ASP A 292 -12.01 3.08 -9.78
C ASP A 292 -11.39 1.74 -10.22
N ARG A 293 -11.52 0.72 -9.36
CA ARG A 293 -11.24 -0.69 -9.66
C ARG A 293 -12.49 -1.43 -10.09
N GLY A 294 -12.33 -2.46 -10.92
CA GLY A 294 -13.45 -3.27 -11.41
C GLY A 294 -13.89 -2.86 -12.81
N VAL A 295 -13.04 -2.16 -13.58
CA VAL A 295 -13.42 -1.56 -14.86
C VAL A 295 -13.26 -2.60 -15.97
N ASP A 296 -14.39 -3.16 -16.42
CA ASP A 296 -14.40 -4.11 -17.54
C ASP A 296 -13.98 -3.43 -18.85
N VAL A 297 -12.85 -3.88 -19.40
CA VAL A 297 -12.38 -3.48 -20.72
C VAL A 297 -12.99 -4.44 -21.73
N GLY A 298 -14.25 -4.21 -22.15
CA GLY A 298 -14.99 -5.17 -23.00
C GLY A 298 -14.39 -5.56 -24.37
N SER A 299 -13.25 -4.97 -24.76
CA SER A 299 -12.42 -5.41 -25.91
C SER A 299 -11.36 -6.47 -25.55
N VAL A 300 -11.03 -6.60 -24.27
CA VAL A 300 -10.12 -7.58 -23.67
C VAL A 300 -10.97 -8.74 -23.16
N PRO A 301 -10.61 -10.01 -23.44
CA PRO A 301 -11.35 -11.13 -22.89
C PRO A 301 -11.07 -11.33 -21.40
N ASP A 302 -12.13 -11.36 -20.59
CA ASP A 302 -12.07 -11.70 -19.17
C ASP A 302 -11.44 -13.07 -18.97
N ARG A 303 -10.31 -13.10 -18.27
CA ARG A 303 -9.60 -14.36 -17.94
C ARG A 303 -9.36 -14.52 -16.45
N GLY A 304 -9.73 -13.52 -15.66
CA GLY A 304 -9.75 -13.54 -14.21
C GLY A 304 -11.03 -14.14 -13.64
N VAL A 305 -11.30 -13.82 -12.37
CA VAL A 305 -12.56 -14.15 -11.70
C VAL A 305 -13.38 -12.88 -11.58
N ALA A 306 -14.54 -12.84 -12.24
CA ALA A 306 -15.44 -11.69 -12.21
C ALA A 306 -16.45 -11.79 -11.05
N VAL A 307 -16.81 -10.66 -10.47
CA VAL A 307 -17.87 -10.54 -9.44
C VAL A 307 -18.91 -9.55 -9.93
N PHE A 308 -20.13 -10.02 -10.18
CA PHE A 308 -21.22 -9.20 -10.74
C PHE A 308 -20.90 -8.49 -12.06
N GLY A 309 -19.96 -9.02 -12.86
CA GLY A 309 -19.51 -8.41 -14.11
C GLY A 309 -18.37 -7.41 -13.93
N LEU A 310 -17.89 -7.17 -12.70
CA LEU A 310 -16.64 -6.46 -12.45
C LEU A 310 -15.47 -7.41 -12.68
N THR A 311 -14.48 -6.94 -13.41
CA THR A 311 -13.17 -7.57 -13.63
C THR A 311 -12.10 -6.63 -13.14
N VAL A 312 -11.04 -7.17 -12.57
CA VAL A 312 -9.94 -6.37 -12.04
C VAL A 312 -8.64 -6.72 -12.73
N ASP A 313 -7.77 -5.72 -12.82
CA ASP A 313 -6.45 -5.91 -13.37
C ASP A 313 -5.50 -6.52 -12.34
N MET A 314 -4.42 -7.11 -12.83
CA MET A 314 -3.28 -7.41 -11.97
C MET A 314 -2.49 -6.11 -11.72
N GLY A 315 -2.10 -5.88 -10.47
CA GLY A 315 -1.18 -4.81 -10.07
C GLY A 315 -1.84 -3.65 -9.33
N ALA A 316 -1.01 -2.65 -9.03
CA ALA A 316 -1.39 -1.44 -8.29
C ALA A 316 -2.34 -0.50 -9.03
N PHE A 317 -2.45 -0.66 -10.36
CA PHE A 317 -3.26 0.16 -11.24
C PHE A 317 -4.41 -0.63 -11.81
N GLU A 318 -5.51 0.05 -12.08
CA GLU A 318 -6.59 -0.44 -12.93
C GLU A 318 -6.55 0.29 -14.27
N PHE A 319 -6.66 -0.43 -15.38
CA PHE A 319 -6.75 0.18 -16.70
C PHE A 319 -8.11 0.88 -16.88
N GLN A 320 -8.07 2.20 -16.97
CA GLN A 320 -9.26 3.00 -17.23
C GLN A 320 -9.62 3.01 -18.71
N THR A 321 -10.88 2.70 -19.03
CA THR A 321 -11.43 2.81 -20.39
C THR A 321 -11.86 4.24 -20.72
N GLY A 322 -10.91 5.19 -20.64
CA GLY A 322 -11.23 6.62 -20.84
C GLY A 322 -10.06 7.56 -21.15
N GLY A 323 -8.80 7.14 -20.99
CA GLY A 323 -7.63 8.02 -21.14
C GLY A 323 -7.23 8.41 -22.58
N GLY A 324 -8.10 8.20 -23.57
CA GLY A 324 -7.75 8.29 -24.98
C GLY A 324 -8.89 8.70 -25.90
N GLY A 325 -9.44 9.91 -25.71
CA GLY A 325 -10.03 10.69 -26.80
C GLY A 325 -11.29 10.15 -27.49
N ASP A 326 -12.08 9.30 -26.84
CA ASP A 326 -13.50 9.15 -27.21
C ASP A 326 -14.35 9.71 -26.08
N GLU A 327 -14.77 10.95 -26.28
CA GLU A 327 -15.71 11.67 -25.43
C GLU A 327 -16.96 10.81 -25.24
N CYS A 328 -17.18 10.28 -24.04
CA CYS A 328 -18.55 10.11 -23.58
C CYS A 328 -19.12 11.53 -23.49
N PRO A 329 -20.04 11.99 -24.37
CA PRO A 329 -20.43 13.40 -24.37
C PRO A 329 -21.19 13.84 -23.10
N ALA A 330 -21.46 12.88 -22.20
CA ALA A 330 -22.11 13.06 -20.91
C ALA A 330 -21.12 13.11 -19.73
N ASP A 331 -19.87 12.68 -19.93
CA ASP A 331 -18.75 12.94 -19.02
C ASP A 331 -18.18 14.31 -19.38
N ILE A 332 -18.70 15.32 -18.70
CA ILE A 332 -18.48 16.73 -18.99
C ILE A 332 -17.25 17.24 -18.24
N ASP A 333 -16.94 16.65 -17.08
CA ASP A 333 -15.78 17.01 -16.30
C ASP A 333 -14.52 16.22 -16.64
N GLY A 334 -14.65 15.18 -17.48
CA GLY A 334 -13.55 14.36 -17.98
C GLY A 334 -13.01 13.40 -16.92
N SER A 335 -13.84 13.04 -15.93
CA SER A 335 -13.48 12.14 -14.84
C SER A 335 -13.51 10.67 -15.24
N GLY A 336 -14.08 10.33 -16.40
CA GLY A 336 -14.30 8.95 -16.83
C GLY A 336 -15.66 8.40 -16.39
N ASP A 337 -16.39 9.10 -15.52
CA ASP A 337 -17.72 8.72 -15.03
C ASP A 337 -18.82 9.68 -15.53
N VAL A 338 -20.08 9.22 -15.52
CA VAL A 338 -21.25 10.10 -15.73
C VAL A 338 -21.99 10.23 -14.40
N GLY A 339 -21.68 11.30 -13.67
CA GLY A 339 -22.04 11.46 -12.26
C GLY A 339 -22.68 12.79 -11.87
N PHE A 340 -22.73 13.04 -10.57
CA PHE A 340 -23.31 14.26 -10.01
C PHE A 340 -22.49 15.51 -10.35
N THR A 341 -21.18 15.35 -10.50
CA THR A 341 -20.25 16.43 -10.86
C THR A 341 -20.46 16.92 -12.29
N ASP A 342 -20.73 16.03 -13.25
CA ASP A 342 -21.16 16.41 -14.61
C ASP A 342 -22.47 17.18 -14.61
N LEU A 343 -23.44 16.71 -13.81
CA LEU A 343 -24.73 17.38 -13.67
C LEU A 343 -24.58 18.79 -13.11
N LEU A 344 -23.68 18.99 -12.14
CA LEU A 344 -23.39 20.31 -11.59
C LEU A 344 -22.76 21.24 -12.65
N GLN A 345 -21.88 20.74 -13.50
CA GLN A 345 -21.31 21.54 -14.58
C GLN A 345 -22.39 21.96 -15.60
N ILE A 346 -23.31 21.06 -15.99
CA ILE A 346 -24.45 21.40 -16.85
C ILE A 346 -25.32 22.49 -16.22
N LEU A 347 -25.68 22.33 -14.94
CA LEU A 347 -26.53 23.29 -14.23
C LEU A 347 -25.84 24.64 -14.05
N GLY A 348 -24.51 24.65 -13.93
CA GLY A 348 -23.70 25.87 -13.87
C GLY A 348 -23.73 26.71 -15.16
N LEU A 349 -24.05 26.09 -16.30
CA LEU A 349 -24.23 26.79 -17.59
C LEU A 349 -25.61 27.42 -17.74
N TRP A 350 -26.56 27.15 -16.83
CA TRP A 350 -27.89 27.76 -16.86
C TRP A 350 -27.86 29.14 -16.17
N GLY A 351 -27.98 30.18 -16.98
CA GLY A 351 -28.12 31.57 -16.55
C GLY A 351 -29.08 32.34 -17.46
N PRO A 352 -29.48 33.57 -17.10
CA PRO A 352 -30.36 34.37 -17.94
C PRO A 352 -29.73 34.56 -19.33
N CYS A 353 -30.48 34.22 -20.38
CA CYS A 353 -30.07 34.48 -21.76
C CYS A 353 -29.88 36.00 -21.98
N PRO A 354 -28.80 36.45 -22.67
CA PRO A 354 -28.63 37.84 -23.06
C PRO A 354 -29.76 38.38 -23.94
#